data_AF-A0A1V0RJS8-F1
#
_entry.id   AF-A0A1V0RJS8-F1
#
_cell.length_a   1.000
_cell.length_b   1.000
_cell.length_c   1.000
_cell.angle_alpha   90.00
_cell.angle_beta   90.00
_cell.angle_gamma   90.00
#
_symmetry.space_group_name_H-M   'P 1'
#
loop_
_entity.id
_entity.type
_entity.pdbx_description
1 polymer ?
#
loop_
_entity_poly.entity_id
_entity_poly.type
_entity_poly.pdbx_seq_one_letter_code
_entity_poly.pdbx_strand_id
1 'polypeptide(L)'
;MTDTITRRAGGRAARREARSNPLAANLRPVHPGQEGGTYHPLSKAQMDRIHHAVLDALEQIGLADAPPSGVAYLTGAGAILGSDGRIRFPRALIEDTIAKANREITLFGRDPRHDMLLQGNRVHYGTAGAAVHVVEVNTRTYRESTVQDLHDAARIADQLDNIHFVQRPMVCRDIVDNREMDLNTLYACCAGTTKHVGTSFTEPGFVADAIEMLHLIAGGEDKWRERPFVSNSNCFVVPPMKFATESCLVMEECIRLGMPVLLLSAGQAGATAPAPIAGAIVQATAECLAGLVYVNAVKPGFPAIFGTWPFVSDLRTGAMSGGSGEQALLTAGCAQMHKYYGLPGGAAAGIADAKLPDMQAGWEQATSNVMAGLSGLNMVYEAAGMHASLLGFCLESLILGDDLIGQALRCTRGIEVDEDTLSLEVIRATCIGGPGHYLGAEQTLGRMQTDYLYPCIANRSSPKEWDELGKPDLIAKATEKKLKILSERAAARFDPVTDAAIRERFKIHLPA
;
A
#
# COMPACT_ATOMS: atom_id res chain seq x y z
N MET A 1 -37.53 -35.82 -48.18
CA MET A 1 -36.18 -35.76 -47.59
C MET A 1 -36.06 -34.40 -46.94
N THR A 2 -36.23 -34.32 -45.63
CA THR A 2 -36.08 -33.10 -44.84
C THR A 2 -34.67 -33.06 -44.28
N ASP A 3 -33.85 -32.15 -44.78
CA ASP A 3 -32.49 -31.91 -44.30
C ASP A 3 -32.54 -31.17 -42.96
N THR A 4 -32.12 -31.86 -41.92
CA THR A 4 -32.00 -31.34 -40.56
C THR A 4 -30.69 -30.57 -40.45
N ILE A 5 -30.75 -29.24 -40.54
CA ILE A 5 -29.60 -28.36 -40.28
C ILE A 5 -29.26 -28.41 -38.79
N THR A 6 -28.23 -29.17 -38.44
CA THR A 6 -27.65 -29.21 -37.09
C THR A 6 -26.98 -27.86 -36.76
N ARG A 7 -27.64 -27.03 -35.94
CA ARG A 7 -27.05 -25.84 -35.31
C ARG A 7 -25.91 -26.26 -34.37
N ARG A 8 -24.67 -25.88 -34.69
CA ARG A 8 -23.49 -26.04 -33.80
C ARG A 8 -23.66 -25.19 -32.52
N ALA A 9 -24.10 -25.82 -31.44
CA ALA A 9 -24.26 -25.20 -30.12
C ALA A 9 -22.93 -24.96 -29.35
N GLY A 10 -21.79 -25.50 -29.84
CA GLY A 10 -20.51 -25.46 -29.12
C GLY A 10 -19.79 -24.10 -29.09
N GLY A 11 -20.10 -23.17 -30.01
CA GLY A 11 -19.31 -21.94 -30.17
C GLY A 11 -19.51 -20.89 -29.07
N ARG A 12 -20.63 -20.89 -28.33
CA ARG A 12 -20.89 -19.93 -27.24
C ARG A 12 -20.25 -20.40 -25.93
N ALA A 13 -20.33 -21.69 -25.62
CA ALA A 13 -19.70 -22.29 -24.45
C ALA A 13 -18.17 -22.21 -24.54
N ALA A 14 -17.59 -22.61 -25.67
CA ALA A 14 -16.14 -22.52 -25.90
C ALA A 14 -15.62 -21.06 -25.85
N ARG A 15 -16.39 -20.09 -26.35
CA ARG A 15 -16.04 -18.66 -26.21
C ARG A 15 -16.15 -18.16 -24.77
N ARG A 16 -17.07 -18.70 -23.96
CA ARG A 16 -17.21 -18.35 -22.54
C ARG A 16 -16.06 -18.93 -21.71
N GLU A 17 -15.64 -20.14 -22.03
CA GLU A 17 -14.52 -20.85 -21.39
C GLU A 17 -13.16 -20.25 -21.76
N ALA A 18 -12.95 -19.91 -23.04
CA ALA A 18 -11.75 -19.18 -23.46
C ALA A 18 -11.63 -17.80 -22.77
N ARG A 19 -12.76 -17.16 -22.42
CA ARG A 19 -12.81 -15.90 -21.68
C ARG A 19 -12.61 -16.05 -20.17
N SER A 20 -12.81 -17.24 -19.61
CA SER A 20 -12.56 -17.46 -18.18
C SER A 20 -11.09 -17.67 -17.86
N ASN A 21 -10.24 -17.89 -18.86
CA ASN A 21 -8.80 -17.98 -18.64
C ASN A 21 -8.22 -16.59 -18.35
N PRO A 22 -7.34 -16.45 -17.34
CA PRO A 22 -6.67 -15.18 -17.05
C PRO A 22 -5.86 -14.68 -18.24
N LEU A 23 -5.97 -13.40 -18.56
CA LEU A 23 -5.10 -12.76 -19.55
C LEU A 23 -3.65 -12.76 -19.08
N ALA A 24 -2.72 -12.79 -20.04
CA ALA A 24 -1.32 -12.46 -19.80
C ALA A 24 -1.22 -11.08 -19.10
N ALA A 25 -0.30 -10.94 -18.15
CA ALA A 25 -0.25 -9.78 -17.23
C ALA A 25 -0.24 -8.42 -17.96
N ASN A 26 0.47 -8.33 -19.08
CA ASN A 26 0.59 -7.11 -19.91
C ASN A 26 -0.67 -6.78 -20.74
N LEU A 27 -1.61 -7.71 -20.88
CA LEU A 27 -2.87 -7.51 -21.61
C LEU A 27 -4.04 -7.18 -20.68
N ARG A 28 -3.84 -7.25 -19.36
CA ARG A 28 -4.87 -6.96 -18.36
C ARG A 28 -5.26 -5.48 -18.41
N PRO A 29 -6.53 -5.15 -18.12
CA PRO A 29 -7.00 -3.78 -18.21
C PRO A 29 -6.37 -2.85 -17.16
N VAL A 30 -5.85 -3.42 -16.07
CA VAL A 30 -5.09 -2.76 -14.99
C VAL A 30 -3.99 -3.70 -14.52
N HIS A 31 -2.91 -3.15 -13.98
CA HIS A 31 -1.76 -3.92 -13.47
C HIS A 31 -0.99 -3.15 -12.38
N PRO A 32 -0.16 -3.83 -11.55
CA PRO A 32 0.71 -3.17 -10.59
C PRO A 32 1.67 -2.19 -11.27
N GLY A 33 1.87 -1.01 -10.66
CA GLY A 33 2.75 0.01 -11.22
C GLY A 33 2.15 0.80 -12.39
N GLN A 34 0.81 0.85 -12.50
CA GLN A 34 0.10 1.71 -13.44
C GLN A 34 0.57 3.17 -13.28
N GLU A 35 0.76 3.88 -14.40
CA GLU A 35 1.25 5.26 -14.40
C GLU A 35 0.16 6.25 -13.98
N GLY A 36 0.39 6.98 -12.89
CA GLY A 36 -0.44 8.11 -12.46
C GLY A 36 0.22 9.47 -12.71
N GLY A 37 -0.13 10.45 -11.88
CA GLY A 37 0.45 11.79 -11.91
C GLY A 37 -0.24 12.80 -12.82
N THR A 38 -1.50 12.55 -13.18
CA THR A 38 -2.34 13.47 -13.97
C THR A 38 -3.11 14.45 -13.10
N TYR A 39 -3.31 14.13 -11.82
CA TYR A 39 -3.94 15.03 -10.85
C TYR A 39 -2.91 15.83 -10.06
N HIS A 40 -3.11 17.14 -10.00
CA HIS A 40 -2.19 18.10 -9.41
C HIS A 40 -2.92 19.10 -8.51
N PRO A 41 -3.10 18.81 -7.19
CA PRO A 41 -3.75 19.76 -6.28
C PRO A 41 -2.90 21.02 -6.01
N LEU A 42 -1.59 20.96 -6.26
CA LEU A 42 -0.64 22.06 -6.12
C LEU A 42 -0.05 22.45 -7.48
N SER A 43 -0.01 23.75 -7.74
CA SER A 43 0.80 24.34 -8.81
C SER A 43 2.30 24.31 -8.48
N LYS A 44 3.16 24.48 -9.50
CA LYS A 44 4.61 24.57 -9.31
C LYS A 44 5.02 25.64 -8.29
N ALA A 45 4.45 26.84 -8.39
CA ALA A 45 4.72 27.93 -7.45
C ALA A 45 4.31 27.59 -6.00
N GLN A 46 3.23 26.82 -5.81
CA GLN A 46 2.84 26.36 -4.47
C GLN A 46 3.78 25.29 -3.93
N MET A 47 4.23 24.35 -4.76
CA MET A 47 5.26 23.37 -4.36
C MET A 47 6.57 24.05 -4.00
N ASP A 48 7.01 25.06 -4.78
CA ASP A 48 8.20 25.84 -4.46
C ASP A 48 8.04 26.54 -3.10
N ARG A 49 6.89 27.13 -2.81
CA ARG A 49 6.62 27.75 -1.48
C ARG A 49 6.66 26.74 -0.34
N ILE A 50 6.09 25.55 -0.54
CA ILE A 50 6.16 24.46 0.44
C ILE A 50 7.61 24.04 0.66
N HIS A 51 8.40 23.87 -0.41
CA HIS A 51 9.81 23.53 -0.33
C HIS A 51 10.62 24.56 0.47
N HIS A 52 10.46 25.86 0.20
CA HIS A 52 11.14 26.89 0.99
C HIS A 52 10.74 26.85 2.47
N ALA A 53 9.45 26.66 2.77
CA ALA A 53 8.98 26.53 4.14
C ALA A 53 9.52 25.27 4.85
N VAL A 54 9.70 24.17 4.12
CA VAL A 54 10.34 22.95 4.62
C VAL A 54 11.80 23.22 4.98
N LEU A 55 12.54 23.91 4.11
CA LEU A 55 13.92 24.30 4.39
C LEU A 55 14.02 25.26 5.58
N ASP A 56 13.12 26.23 5.70
CA ASP A 56 13.04 27.14 6.85
C ASP A 56 12.78 26.36 8.15
N ALA A 57 11.85 25.41 8.13
CA ALA A 57 11.54 24.57 9.29
C ALA A 57 12.76 23.74 9.73
N LEU A 58 13.48 23.14 8.78
CA LEU A 58 14.67 22.32 9.07
C LEU A 58 15.86 23.14 9.57
N GLU A 59 16.10 24.31 8.98
CA GLU A 59 17.22 25.19 9.31
C GLU A 59 17.00 25.95 10.63
N GLN A 60 15.78 26.42 10.88
CA GLN A 60 15.50 27.33 12.01
C GLN A 60 14.91 26.60 13.22
N ILE A 61 14.07 25.60 12.99
CA ILE A 61 13.39 24.84 14.06
C ILE A 61 14.14 23.53 14.35
N GLY A 62 14.44 22.74 13.32
CA GLY A 62 15.10 21.45 13.48
C GLY A 62 14.29 20.42 14.27
N LEU A 63 14.90 19.30 14.66
CA LEU A 63 14.26 18.21 15.41
C LEU A 63 14.95 18.01 16.77
N ALA A 64 14.18 17.66 17.80
CA ALA A 64 14.71 17.33 19.14
C ALA A 64 14.83 15.82 19.35
N ASP A 65 15.41 15.43 20.49
CA ASP A 65 15.35 14.08 21.05
C ASP A 65 16.03 12.98 20.19
N ALA A 66 17.02 13.34 19.37
CA ALA A 66 17.83 12.36 18.66
C ALA A 66 18.60 11.47 19.65
N PRO A 67 18.72 10.15 19.41
CA PRO A 67 19.58 9.28 20.22
C PRO A 67 21.04 9.75 20.14
N PRO A 68 21.90 9.41 21.12
CA PRO A 68 23.32 9.79 21.08
C PRO A 68 24.05 9.37 19.80
N SER A 69 23.75 8.17 19.26
CA SER A 69 24.27 7.72 17.96
C SER A 69 23.77 8.60 16.82
N GLY A 70 22.48 8.92 16.81
CA GLY A 70 21.88 9.84 15.85
C GLY A 70 22.47 11.23 15.86
N VAL A 71 22.75 11.80 17.04
CA VAL A 71 23.48 13.07 17.16
C VAL A 71 24.85 12.96 16.49
N ALA A 72 25.59 11.89 16.73
CA ALA A 72 26.90 11.68 16.13
C ALA A 72 26.84 11.54 14.60
N TYR A 73 25.91 10.73 14.07
CA TYR A 73 25.70 10.58 12.63
C TYR A 73 25.31 11.90 11.96
N LEU A 74 24.31 12.59 12.51
CA LEU A 74 23.76 13.80 11.92
C LEU A 74 24.76 14.97 11.97
N THR A 75 25.45 15.15 13.10
CA THR A 75 26.48 16.21 13.20
C THR A 75 27.71 15.88 12.36
N GLY A 76 28.11 14.61 12.27
CA GLY A 76 29.15 14.15 11.36
C GLY A 76 28.81 14.39 9.89
N ALA A 77 27.52 14.38 9.53
CA ALA A 77 27.04 14.73 8.19
C ALA A 77 26.90 16.25 7.95
N GLY A 78 27.07 17.09 8.98
CA GLY A 78 27.00 18.55 8.87
C GLY A 78 25.73 19.19 9.45
N ALA A 79 24.87 18.42 10.13
CA ALA A 79 23.78 19.01 10.92
C ALA A 79 24.35 19.68 12.19
N ILE A 80 23.60 20.62 12.77
CA ILE A 80 24.07 21.45 13.87
C ILE A 80 23.23 21.14 15.11
N LEU A 81 23.86 20.62 16.16
CA LEU A 81 23.23 20.50 17.47
C LEU A 81 23.22 21.88 18.15
N GLY A 82 22.04 22.47 18.29
CA GLY A 82 21.85 23.74 18.99
C GLY A 82 21.96 23.60 20.50
N SER A 83 22.22 24.71 21.19
CA SER A 83 22.24 24.77 22.67
C SER A 83 20.89 24.46 23.31
N ASP A 84 19.81 24.54 22.53
CA ASP A 84 18.44 24.15 22.92
C ASP A 84 18.16 22.65 22.74
N GLY A 85 19.19 21.85 22.40
CA GLY A 85 19.08 20.40 22.21
C GLY A 85 18.43 19.99 20.89
N ARG A 86 18.16 20.93 19.97
CA ARG A 86 17.57 20.64 18.66
C ARG A 86 18.66 20.53 17.59
N ILE A 87 18.56 19.50 16.75
CA ILE A 87 19.39 19.32 15.56
C ILE A 87 18.76 20.10 14.40
N ARG A 88 19.49 21.09 13.89
CA ARG A 88 19.11 21.91 12.72
C ARG A 88 19.90 21.47 11.50
N PHE A 89 19.27 21.57 10.34
CA PHE A 89 19.84 21.08 9.08
C PHE A 89 20.08 22.26 8.14
N PRO A 90 21.35 22.56 7.80
CA PRO A 90 21.65 23.56 6.78
C PRO A 90 20.99 23.19 5.44
N ARG A 91 20.52 24.18 4.67
CA ARG A 91 19.86 23.93 3.37
C ARG A 91 20.72 23.12 2.42
N ALA A 92 22.01 23.44 2.32
CA ALA A 92 22.96 22.72 1.50
C ALA A 92 23.04 21.22 1.87
N LEU A 93 22.96 20.87 3.16
CA LEU A 93 22.94 19.48 3.59
C LEU A 93 21.69 18.75 3.08
N ILE A 94 20.53 19.41 3.13
CA ILE A 94 19.27 18.85 2.62
C ILE A 94 19.36 18.64 1.11
N GLU A 95 19.78 19.67 0.38
CA GLU A 95 19.91 19.66 -1.08
C GLU A 95 20.92 18.59 -1.55
N ASP A 96 22.09 18.52 -0.93
CA ASP A 96 23.12 17.50 -1.23
C ASP A 96 22.62 16.09 -0.92
N THR A 97 21.83 15.93 0.15
CA THR A 97 21.23 14.64 0.49
C THR A 97 20.19 14.20 -0.53
N ILE A 98 19.30 15.10 -0.96
CA ILE A 98 18.33 14.82 -2.03
C ILE A 98 19.06 14.48 -3.34
N ALA A 99 20.17 15.16 -3.63
CA ALA A 99 20.95 14.94 -4.85
C ALA A 99 21.55 13.52 -4.91
N LYS A 100 22.04 12.99 -3.78
CA LYS A 100 22.69 11.66 -3.67
C LYS A 100 21.76 10.51 -3.27
N ALA A 101 20.53 10.79 -2.86
CA ALA A 101 19.58 9.79 -2.40
C ALA A 101 19.25 8.78 -3.51
N ASN A 102 18.95 7.53 -3.11
CA ASN A 102 18.52 6.51 -4.04
C ASN A 102 17.11 6.82 -4.56
N ARG A 103 16.96 6.95 -5.88
CA ARG A 103 15.70 7.28 -6.57
C ARG A 103 15.01 6.06 -7.21
N GLU A 104 15.70 4.93 -7.25
CA GLU A 104 15.25 3.71 -7.92
C GLU A 104 15.30 2.56 -6.93
N ILE A 105 14.22 2.45 -6.15
CA ILE A 105 14.08 1.38 -5.17
C ILE A 105 13.24 0.28 -5.78
N THR A 106 13.77 -0.94 -5.81
CA THR A 106 12.95 -2.14 -6.06
C THR A 106 12.66 -2.80 -4.72
N LEU A 107 11.39 -2.95 -4.39
CA LEU A 107 10.94 -3.77 -3.26
C LEU A 107 10.61 -5.16 -3.77
N PHE A 108 11.31 -6.16 -3.25
CA PHE A 108 11.21 -7.52 -3.76
C PHE A 108 10.05 -8.28 -3.13
N GLY A 109 9.39 -9.13 -3.91
CA GLY A 109 8.61 -10.24 -3.36
C GLY A 109 9.51 -11.45 -3.09
N ARG A 110 9.02 -12.41 -2.31
CA ARG A 110 9.64 -13.75 -2.29
C ARG A 110 9.53 -14.41 -3.66
N ASP A 111 8.46 -14.11 -4.39
CA ASP A 111 8.32 -14.43 -5.81
C ASP A 111 8.64 -13.18 -6.65
N PRO A 112 9.58 -13.25 -7.62
CA PRO A 112 9.94 -12.12 -8.49
C PRO A 112 8.78 -11.50 -9.26
N ARG A 113 7.67 -12.23 -9.46
CA ARG A 113 6.45 -11.68 -10.09
C ARG A 113 5.80 -10.57 -9.26
N HIS A 114 6.16 -10.45 -7.98
CA HIS A 114 5.67 -9.42 -7.07
C HIS A 114 6.69 -8.33 -6.77
N ASP A 115 7.79 -8.25 -7.53
CA ASP A 115 8.76 -7.17 -7.41
C ASP A 115 8.11 -5.84 -7.82
N MET A 116 8.28 -4.82 -6.98
CA MET A 116 7.73 -3.48 -7.19
C MET A 116 8.86 -2.49 -7.42
N LEU A 117 8.94 -1.98 -8.65
CA LEU A 117 9.79 -0.84 -8.96
C LEU A 117 9.11 0.45 -8.51
N LEU A 118 9.70 1.11 -7.51
CA LEU A 118 9.29 2.43 -7.02
C LEU A 118 10.07 3.50 -7.80
N GLN A 119 9.49 3.93 -8.92
CA GLN A 119 10.10 4.92 -9.80
C GLN A 119 9.01 5.76 -10.46
N GLY A 120 9.26 7.07 -10.59
CA GLY A 120 8.39 8.00 -11.28
C GLY A 120 6.96 7.96 -10.73
N ASN A 121 5.98 7.69 -11.60
CA ASN A 121 4.56 7.71 -11.26
C ASN A 121 3.94 6.32 -11.09
N ARG A 122 4.73 5.25 -10.98
CA ARG A 122 4.23 3.88 -10.84
C ARG A 122 3.55 3.70 -9.49
N VAL A 123 2.26 3.37 -9.49
CA VAL A 123 1.44 3.25 -8.28
C VAL A 123 1.28 1.80 -7.84
N HIS A 124 1.51 1.54 -6.55
CA HIS A 124 1.28 0.25 -5.93
C HIS A 124 0.39 0.37 -4.69
N TYR A 125 -0.62 -0.48 -4.56
CA TYR A 125 -1.56 -0.47 -3.43
C TYR A 125 -1.28 -1.64 -2.50
N GLY A 126 -1.40 -1.42 -1.19
CA GLY A 126 -1.21 -2.48 -0.21
C GLY A 126 -1.98 -2.24 1.08
N THR A 127 -1.98 -3.25 1.93
CA THR A 127 -2.49 -3.12 3.30
C THR A 127 -1.54 -2.26 4.14
N ALA A 128 -1.96 -1.81 5.33
CA ALA A 128 -1.13 -1.26 6.41
C ALA A 128 -2.02 -0.91 7.61
N GLY A 129 -1.51 -0.10 8.54
CA GLY A 129 -2.25 0.62 9.59
C GLY A 129 -2.25 -0.01 10.98
N ALA A 130 -1.79 -1.26 11.14
CA ALA A 130 -1.55 -1.90 12.44
C ALA A 130 -2.74 -1.81 13.41
N ALA A 131 -3.96 -2.10 12.93
CA ALA A 131 -5.16 -2.12 13.77
C ALA A 131 -5.02 -3.11 14.93
N VAL A 132 -5.66 -2.81 16.06
CA VAL A 132 -5.66 -3.67 17.25
C VAL A 132 -6.92 -4.54 17.36
N HIS A 133 -7.90 -4.32 16.46
CA HIS A 133 -9.11 -5.12 16.41
C HIS A 133 -9.38 -5.68 15.01
N VAL A 134 -10.16 -6.75 14.97
CA VAL A 134 -10.81 -7.29 13.78
C VAL A 134 -12.30 -6.97 13.82
N VAL A 135 -12.84 -6.57 12.68
CA VAL A 135 -14.28 -6.36 12.48
C VAL A 135 -14.95 -7.70 12.22
N GLU A 136 -15.89 -8.07 13.09
CA GLU A 136 -16.75 -9.24 12.90
C GLU A 136 -18.05 -8.82 12.21
N VAL A 137 -18.10 -9.02 10.88
CA VAL A 137 -19.20 -8.53 10.03
C VAL A 137 -20.57 -9.11 10.42
N ASN A 138 -20.60 -10.40 10.78
CA ASN A 138 -21.85 -11.10 11.11
C ASN A 138 -22.47 -10.62 12.42
N THR A 139 -21.65 -10.44 13.45
CA THR A 139 -22.10 -9.97 14.78
C THR A 139 -22.08 -8.46 14.92
N ARG A 140 -21.43 -7.76 13.96
CA ARG A 140 -21.21 -6.31 13.95
C ARG A 140 -20.45 -5.83 15.19
N THR A 141 -19.48 -6.63 15.62
CA THR A 141 -18.64 -6.36 16.81
C THR A 141 -17.18 -6.24 16.44
N TYR A 142 -16.37 -5.81 17.40
CA TYR A 142 -14.92 -5.75 17.31
C TYR A 142 -14.34 -6.70 18.33
N ARG A 143 -13.26 -7.41 17.98
CA ARG A 143 -12.47 -8.21 18.92
C ARG A 143 -10.99 -7.93 18.70
N GLU A 144 -10.17 -8.20 19.70
CA GLU A 144 -8.71 -8.13 19.55
C GLU A 144 -8.23 -8.98 18.37
N SER A 145 -7.26 -8.47 17.62
CA SER A 145 -6.61 -9.17 16.51
C SER A 145 -5.59 -10.19 17.00
N THR A 146 -5.50 -11.32 16.31
CA THR A 146 -4.60 -12.43 16.63
C THR A 146 -3.54 -12.64 15.56
N VAL A 147 -2.51 -13.46 15.85
CA VAL A 147 -1.55 -13.90 14.82
C VAL A 147 -2.23 -14.66 13.68
N GLN A 148 -3.31 -15.40 13.96
CA GLN A 148 -4.08 -16.10 12.94
C GLN A 148 -4.79 -15.12 12.00
N ASP A 149 -5.37 -14.04 12.53
CA ASP A 149 -6.01 -13.02 11.70
C ASP A 149 -5.01 -12.35 10.77
N LEU A 150 -3.82 -12.06 11.28
CA LEU A 150 -2.75 -11.46 10.48
C LEU A 150 -2.31 -12.37 9.34
N HIS A 151 -2.12 -13.66 9.62
CA HIS A 151 -1.81 -14.67 8.61
C HIS A 151 -2.96 -14.81 7.59
N ASP A 152 -4.22 -14.80 8.04
CA ASP A 152 -5.39 -14.89 7.17
C ASP A 152 -5.53 -13.66 6.26
N ALA A 153 -5.24 -12.46 6.77
CA ALA A 153 -5.15 -11.26 5.95
C ALA A 153 -4.06 -11.37 4.86
N ALA A 154 -2.88 -11.87 5.21
CA ALA A 154 -1.80 -12.10 4.25
C ALA A 154 -2.18 -13.15 3.18
N ARG A 155 -2.84 -14.25 3.57
CA ARG A 155 -3.35 -15.28 2.65
C ARG A 155 -4.38 -14.75 1.69
N ILE A 156 -5.32 -13.94 2.20
CA ILE A 156 -6.32 -13.29 1.36
C ILE A 156 -5.61 -12.35 0.39
N ALA A 157 -4.75 -11.46 0.89
CA ALA A 157 -4.01 -10.51 0.07
C ALA A 157 -3.19 -11.20 -1.03
N ASP A 158 -2.56 -12.35 -0.77
CA ASP A 158 -1.82 -13.14 -1.76
C ASP A 158 -2.66 -13.50 -3.01
N GLN A 159 -3.96 -13.73 -2.83
CA GLN A 159 -4.92 -14.11 -3.88
C GLN A 159 -5.59 -12.92 -4.60
N LEU A 160 -5.37 -11.69 -4.14
CA LEU A 160 -5.98 -10.48 -4.71
C LEU A 160 -5.04 -9.85 -5.73
N ASP A 161 -5.52 -9.58 -6.95
CA ASP A 161 -4.69 -9.07 -8.04
C ASP A 161 -4.29 -7.60 -7.81
N ASN A 162 -5.15 -6.81 -7.17
CA ASN A 162 -4.97 -5.36 -7.00
C ASN A 162 -4.37 -4.97 -5.64
N ILE A 163 -4.04 -5.94 -4.78
CA ILE A 163 -3.24 -5.74 -3.56
C ILE A 163 -1.82 -6.18 -3.88
N HIS A 164 -0.89 -5.25 -4.04
CA HIS A 164 0.44 -5.52 -4.56
C HIS A 164 1.46 -5.86 -3.47
N PHE A 165 1.26 -5.39 -2.24
CA PHE A 165 2.11 -5.69 -1.09
C PHE A 165 1.30 -5.81 0.22
N VAL A 166 1.91 -6.44 1.22
CA VAL A 166 1.33 -6.61 2.56
C VAL A 166 2.20 -5.88 3.57
N GLN A 167 1.85 -4.65 3.92
CA GLN A 167 2.37 -4.05 5.14
C GLN A 167 1.43 -4.40 6.28
N ARG A 168 2.01 -4.85 7.41
CA ARG A 168 1.31 -5.35 8.60
C ARG A 168 -0.02 -4.61 8.86
N PRO A 169 -1.18 -5.22 8.58
CA PRO A 169 -2.47 -4.57 8.78
C PRO A 169 -2.92 -4.54 10.25
N MET A 170 -2.39 -5.44 11.09
CA MET A 170 -2.85 -5.63 12.47
C MET A 170 -1.72 -5.97 13.44
N VAL A 171 -1.93 -5.64 14.71
CA VAL A 171 -1.08 -6.07 15.83
C VAL A 171 -1.56 -7.44 16.35
N CYS A 172 -0.65 -8.37 16.63
CA CYS A 172 -0.99 -9.68 17.22
C CYS A 172 -1.21 -9.52 18.73
N ARG A 173 -2.44 -9.18 19.14
CA ARG A 173 -2.80 -8.86 20.53
C ARG A 173 -2.91 -10.09 21.44
N ASP A 174 -2.88 -11.28 20.85
CA ASP A 174 -2.80 -12.57 21.53
C ASP A 174 -1.40 -12.93 22.02
N ILE A 175 -0.36 -12.17 21.63
CA ILE A 175 1.03 -12.39 22.02
C ILE A 175 1.50 -11.21 22.89
N VAL A 176 1.74 -11.46 24.18
CA VAL A 176 2.07 -10.42 25.17
C VAL A 176 3.56 -10.02 25.13
N ASP A 177 4.45 -10.96 24.81
CA ASP A 177 5.88 -10.67 24.70
C ASP A 177 6.18 -9.97 23.37
N ASN A 178 6.75 -8.76 23.43
CA ASN A 178 6.96 -7.92 22.25
C ASN A 178 7.93 -8.55 21.24
N ARG A 179 8.96 -9.25 21.72
CA ARG A 179 9.92 -9.94 20.83
C ARG A 179 9.23 -11.09 20.11
N GLU A 180 8.48 -11.92 20.83
CA GLU A 180 7.68 -12.98 20.23
C GLU A 180 6.63 -12.40 19.26
N MET A 181 5.96 -11.29 19.61
CA MET A 181 4.97 -10.62 18.76
C MET A 181 5.58 -10.16 17.43
N ASP A 182 6.74 -9.51 17.46
CA ASP A 182 7.42 -9.02 16.24
C ASP A 182 7.86 -10.18 15.34
N LEU A 183 8.46 -11.22 15.92
CA LEU A 183 8.89 -12.42 15.17
C LEU A 183 7.71 -13.20 14.60
N ASN A 184 6.60 -13.30 15.34
CA ASN A 184 5.38 -13.95 14.85
C ASN A 184 4.64 -13.13 13.81
N THR A 185 4.69 -11.80 13.92
CA THR A 185 4.19 -10.89 12.87
C THR A 185 4.91 -11.18 11.55
N LEU A 186 6.24 -11.25 11.61
CA LEU A 186 7.09 -11.53 10.45
C LEU A 186 6.79 -12.91 9.85
N TYR A 187 6.77 -13.95 10.69
CA TYR A 187 6.45 -15.31 10.29
C TYR A 187 5.06 -15.41 9.64
N ALA A 188 4.03 -14.86 10.28
CA ALA A 188 2.64 -14.92 9.82
C ALA A 188 2.47 -14.24 8.45
N CYS A 189 3.03 -13.05 8.27
CA CYS A 189 2.98 -12.36 6.97
C CYS A 189 3.74 -13.16 5.90
N CYS A 190 4.98 -13.57 6.18
CA CYS A 190 5.81 -14.25 5.19
C CYS A 190 5.29 -15.65 4.84
N ALA A 191 4.65 -16.37 5.76
CA ALA A 191 4.01 -17.66 5.47
C ALA A 191 2.68 -17.51 4.74
N GLY A 192 2.02 -16.35 4.88
CA GLY A 192 0.73 -16.05 4.27
C GLY A 192 0.79 -15.51 2.85
N THR A 193 1.87 -14.79 2.48
CA THR A 193 2.03 -14.25 1.12
C THR A 193 3.45 -14.37 0.56
N THR A 194 3.55 -14.41 -0.78
CA THR A 194 4.81 -14.29 -1.52
C THR A 194 5.13 -12.85 -1.97
N LYS A 195 4.22 -11.91 -1.74
CA LYS A 195 4.38 -10.47 -2.03
C LYS A 195 5.37 -9.81 -1.07
N HIS A 196 5.78 -8.58 -1.38
CA HIS A 196 6.61 -7.80 -0.47
C HIS A 196 5.90 -7.59 0.88
N VAL A 197 6.65 -7.72 1.98
CA VAL A 197 6.12 -7.54 3.34
C VAL A 197 6.71 -6.29 4.01
N GLY A 198 5.86 -5.47 4.61
CA GLY A 198 6.27 -4.39 5.52
C GLY A 198 6.01 -4.78 6.97
N THR A 199 6.99 -4.63 7.86
CA THR A 199 6.86 -4.90 9.31
C THR A 199 7.49 -3.77 10.15
N SER A 200 7.32 -3.80 11.46
CA SER A 200 7.96 -2.88 12.40
C SER A 200 8.57 -3.67 13.55
N PHE A 201 9.59 -3.12 14.21
CA PHE A 201 10.18 -3.70 15.41
C PHE A 201 10.03 -2.77 16.61
N THR A 202 9.78 -3.38 17.77
CA THR A 202 9.57 -2.67 19.04
C THR A 202 10.90 -2.19 19.62
N GLU A 203 11.94 -3.02 19.55
CA GLU A 203 13.26 -2.76 20.15
C GLU A 203 14.39 -3.10 19.16
N PRO A 204 15.53 -2.39 19.22
CA PRO A 204 16.67 -2.63 18.33
C PRO A 204 17.24 -4.05 18.46
N GLY A 205 17.20 -4.62 19.67
CA GLY A 205 17.70 -5.97 19.93
C GLY A 205 16.94 -7.08 19.19
N PHE A 206 15.71 -6.83 18.74
CA PHE A 206 14.87 -7.85 18.08
C PHE A 206 15.18 -7.97 16.59
N VAL A 207 15.81 -6.95 16.00
CA VAL A 207 16.08 -6.88 14.56
C VAL A 207 17.05 -7.99 14.12
N ALA A 208 18.05 -8.33 14.94
CA ALA A 208 19.01 -9.38 14.62
C ALA A 208 18.34 -10.76 14.46
N ASP A 209 17.44 -11.10 15.39
CA ASP A 209 16.68 -12.36 15.35
C ASP A 209 15.71 -12.40 14.17
N ALA A 210 15.07 -11.27 13.86
CA ALA A 210 14.19 -11.14 12.70
C ALA A 210 14.96 -11.35 11.39
N ILE A 211 16.18 -10.79 11.28
CA ILE A 211 17.05 -10.98 10.13
C ILE A 211 17.53 -12.43 10.02
N GLU A 212 17.84 -13.10 11.14
CA GLU A 212 18.15 -14.53 11.12
C GLU A 212 16.97 -15.36 10.59
N MET A 213 15.74 -15.08 11.04
CA MET A 213 14.55 -15.72 10.49
C MET A 213 14.41 -15.47 8.99
N LEU A 214 14.68 -14.25 8.52
CA LEU A 214 14.63 -13.90 7.09
C LEU A 214 15.70 -14.61 6.27
N HIS A 215 16.89 -14.82 6.83
CA HIS A 215 17.92 -15.64 6.20
C HIS A 215 17.45 -17.08 6.04
N LEU A 216 16.77 -17.66 7.04
CA LEU A 216 16.17 -19.00 6.91
C LEU A 216 15.13 -19.04 5.80
N ILE A 217 14.21 -18.07 5.77
CA ILE A 217 13.16 -17.98 4.74
C ILE A 217 13.74 -17.80 3.33
N ALA A 218 14.77 -16.97 3.19
CA ALA A 218 15.46 -16.74 1.91
C ALA A 218 16.30 -17.96 1.48
N GLY A 219 16.64 -18.85 2.43
CA GLY A 219 17.57 -19.96 2.22
C GLY A 219 19.05 -19.55 2.22
N GLY A 220 19.40 -18.50 2.97
CA GLY A 220 20.75 -17.99 3.20
C GLY A 220 20.82 -16.46 3.31
N GLU A 221 21.85 -15.95 4.00
CA GLU A 221 22.13 -14.50 4.10
C GLU A 221 22.38 -13.88 2.73
N ASP A 222 23.21 -14.51 1.88
CA ASP A 222 23.53 -13.98 0.55
C ASP A 222 22.28 -13.77 -0.31
N LYS A 223 21.34 -14.73 -0.26
CA LYS A 223 20.06 -14.66 -0.99
C LYS A 223 19.15 -13.55 -0.46
N TRP A 224 19.11 -13.38 0.86
CA TRP A 224 18.38 -12.27 1.48
C TRP A 224 18.96 -10.92 1.04
N ARG A 225 20.29 -10.77 1.07
CA ARG A 225 20.97 -9.52 0.68
C ARG A 225 20.80 -9.18 -0.80
N GLU A 226 20.71 -10.19 -1.66
CA GLU A 226 20.42 -10.00 -3.09
C GLU A 226 18.99 -9.49 -3.31
N ARG A 227 18.02 -10.00 -2.54
CA ARG A 227 16.59 -9.75 -2.74
C ARG A 227 15.85 -9.57 -1.40
N PRO A 228 16.04 -8.44 -0.69
CA PRO A 228 15.33 -8.19 0.56
C PRO A 228 13.82 -8.05 0.29
N PHE A 229 13.06 -9.08 0.65
CA PHE A 229 11.61 -9.13 0.44
C PHE A 229 10.77 -8.62 1.62
N VAL A 230 11.44 -8.06 2.63
CA VAL A 230 10.81 -7.39 3.77
C VAL A 230 11.45 -6.02 3.98
N SER A 231 10.63 -5.01 4.30
CA SER A 231 11.07 -3.67 4.71
C SER A 231 10.60 -3.32 6.11
N ASN A 232 11.36 -2.46 6.78
CA ASN A 232 11.00 -1.90 8.08
C ASN A 232 10.19 -0.61 7.91
N SER A 233 8.97 -0.62 8.42
CA SER A 233 8.08 0.51 8.58
C SER A 233 8.42 1.26 9.86
N ASN A 234 9.10 2.39 9.72
CA ASN A 234 9.79 3.02 10.84
C ASN A 234 9.24 4.39 11.21
N CYS A 235 8.55 4.48 12.35
CA CYS A 235 8.09 5.73 12.97
C CYS A 235 9.26 6.45 13.69
N PHE A 236 10.31 6.78 12.94
CA PHE A 236 11.53 7.42 13.46
C PHE A 236 11.28 8.82 14.05
N VAL A 237 10.12 9.41 13.81
CA VAL A 237 9.69 10.68 14.41
C VAL A 237 8.40 10.53 15.22
N VAL A 238 8.32 11.31 16.29
CA VAL A 238 7.07 11.60 17.00
C VAL A 238 6.70 13.06 16.71
N PRO A 239 5.73 13.30 15.81
CA PRO A 239 5.30 14.66 15.51
C PRO A 239 4.80 15.41 16.75
N PRO A 240 5.09 16.72 16.89
CA PRO A 240 5.81 17.55 15.93
C PRO A 240 7.34 17.57 16.14
N MET A 241 8.09 17.26 15.08
CA MET A 241 9.51 17.56 14.93
C MET A 241 10.40 17.04 16.09
N LYS A 242 10.20 15.79 16.51
CA LYS A 242 11.02 15.06 17.48
C LYS A 242 11.38 13.69 16.94
N PHE A 243 12.60 13.24 17.18
CA PHE A 243 12.98 11.86 16.91
C PHE A 243 12.38 10.93 17.97
N ALA A 244 11.94 9.75 17.52
CA ALA A 244 11.60 8.63 18.39
C ALA A 244 12.87 7.84 18.65
N THR A 245 13.48 8.00 19.85
CA THR A 245 14.79 7.42 20.19
C THR A 245 14.90 5.93 19.84
N GLU A 246 14.00 5.10 20.37
CA GLU A 246 14.04 3.65 20.14
C GLU A 246 13.83 3.29 18.66
N SER A 247 12.89 3.93 17.97
CA SER A 247 12.66 3.69 16.54
C SER A 247 13.84 4.16 15.67
N CYS A 248 14.60 5.17 16.10
CA CYS A 248 15.84 5.55 15.43
C CYS A 248 16.92 4.47 15.60
N LEU A 249 17.06 3.88 16.80
CA LEU A 249 17.99 2.77 17.04
C LEU A 249 17.61 1.52 16.25
N VAL A 250 16.31 1.19 16.17
CA VAL A 250 15.79 0.14 15.27
C VAL A 250 16.16 0.43 13.83
N MET A 251 16.00 1.69 13.38
CA MET A 251 16.37 2.12 12.02
C MET A 251 17.84 1.84 11.72
N GLU A 252 18.73 2.23 12.63
CA GLU A 252 20.18 2.04 12.51
C GLU A 252 20.52 0.56 12.34
N GLU A 253 19.90 -0.31 13.14
CA GLU A 253 20.07 -1.77 13.04
C GLU A 253 19.54 -2.35 11.72
N CYS A 254 18.35 -1.92 11.27
CA CYS A 254 17.81 -2.32 9.96
C CYS A 254 18.75 -1.91 8.81
N ILE A 255 19.27 -0.68 8.84
CA ILE A 255 20.21 -0.17 7.82
C ILE A 255 21.50 -0.99 7.83
N ARG A 256 22.05 -1.25 9.01
CA ARG A 256 23.26 -2.05 9.21
C ARG A 256 23.11 -3.47 8.66
N LEU A 257 21.95 -4.09 8.90
CA LEU A 257 21.67 -5.46 8.48
C LEU A 257 21.17 -5.56 7.03
N GLY A 258 20.83 -4.44 6.38
CA GLY A 258 20.50 -4.39 4.96
C GLY A 258 19.00 -4.50 4.64
N MET A 259 18.14 -4.23 5.62
CA MET A 259 16.69 -4.18 5.42
C MET A 259 16.25 -2.77 4.97
N PRO A 260 15.61 -2.61 3.80
CA PRO A 260 15.07 -1.32 3.36
C PRO A 260 14.16 -0.67 4.41
N VAL A 261 14.18 0.65 4.49
CA VAL A 261 13.40 1.39 5.49
C VAL A 261 12.34 2.28 4.83
N LEU A 262 11.18 2.33 5.45
CA LEU A 262 10.12 3.29 5.18
C LEU A 262 10.13 4.32 6.31
N LEU A 263 10.39 5.58 5.95
CA LEU A 263 10.45 6.69 6.91
C LEU A 263 9.05 7.24 7.14
N LEU A 264 8.49 7.06 8.34
CA LEU A 264 7.13 7.51 8.67
C LEU A 264 7.10 8.79 9.49
N SER A 265 6.46 9.82 8.95
CA SER A 265 6.00 11.01 9.69
C SER A 265 4.47 11.02 9.75
N ALA A 266 3.91 10.71 10.92
CA ALA A 266 2.47 10.49 11.13
C ALA A 266 1.80 11.62 11.93
N GLY A 267 1.94 12.87 11.47
CA GLY A 267 1.37 14.04 12.15
C GLY A 267 -0.13 14.19 11.89
N GLN A 268 -0.91 14.56 12.90
CA GLN A 268 -2.34 14.82 12.75
C GLN A 268 -2.60 16.32 12.58
N ALA A 269 -3.12 16.70 11.41
CA ALA A 269 -3.48 18.08 11.09
C ALA A 269 -4.51 18.61 12.09
N GLY A 270 -4.08 19.62 12.86
CA GLY A 270 -4.86 20.25 13.92
C GLY A 270 -4.64 19.68 15.32
N ALA A 271 -3.76 18.68 15.46
CA ALA A 271 -3.33 18.13 16.75
C ALA A 271 -1.79 18.13 16.88
N THR A 272 -1.11 17.22 16.18
CA THR A 272 0.37 17.08 16.21
C THR A 272 1.07 17.61 14.95
N ALA A 273 0.29 18.17 14.02
CA ALA A 273 0.73 18.98 12.89
C ALA A 273 -0.19 20.21 12.74
N PRO A 274 0.21 21.26 12.00
CA PRO A 274 -0.64 22.43 11.78
C PRO A 274 -2.00 22.05 11.18
N ALA A 275 -3.06 22.74 11.60
CA ALA A 275 -4.41 22.51 11.06
C ALA A 275 -4.54 22.73 9.54
N PRO A 276 -3.89 23.74 8.92
CA PRO A 276 -3.94 23.87 7.47
C PRO A 276 -3.25 22.71 6.75
N ILE A 277 -3.92 22.12 5.76
CA ILE A 277 -3.42 21.01 4.93
C ILE A 277 -1.98 21.25 4.43
N ALA A 278 -1.72 22.44 3.89
CA ALA A 278 -0.38 22.79 3.40
C ALA A 278 0.69 22.80 4.51
N GLY A 279 0.33 23.23 5.73
CA GLY A 279 1.23 23.23 6.88
C GLY A 279 1.53 21.81 7.38
N ALA A 280 0.54 20.92 7.36
CA ALA A 280 0.76 19.50 7.65
C ALA A 280 1.70 18.84 6.62
N ILE A 281 1.55 19.17 5.32
CA ILE A 281 2.47 18.71 4.26
C ILE A 281 3.89 19.25 4.51
N VAL A 282 4.05 20.53 4.87
CA VAL A 282 5.36 21.13 5.20
C VAL A 282 6.02 20.35 6.34
N GLN A 283 5.31 20.14 7.45
CA GLN A 283 5.89 19.43 8.60
C GLN A 283 6.25 17.99 8.25
N ALA A 284 5.35 17.22 7.61
CA ALA A 284 5.62 15.83 7.26
C ALA A 284 6.81 15.71 6.29
N THR A 285 6.89 16.61 5.32
CA THR A 285 8.02 16.66 4.37
C THR A 285 9.33 17.01 5.08
N ALA A 286 9.32 17.98 6.00
CA ALA A 286 10.50 18.34 6.78
C ALA A 286 11.00 17.17 7.63
N GLU A 287 10.12 16.53 8.39
CA GLU A 287 10.44 15.37 9.21
C GLU A 287 11.04 14.24 8.36
N CYS A 288 10.42 13.87 7.23
CA CYS A 288 10.93 12.84 6.34
C CYS A 288 12.28 13.22 5.68
N LEU A 289 12.53 14.50 5.35
CA LEU A 289 13.84 14.92 4.83
C LEU A 289 14.93 14.85 5.91
N ALA A 290 14.62 15.16 7.17
CA ALA A 290 15.54 14.92 8.28
C ALA A 290 15.84 13.42 8.44
N GLY A 291 14.84 12.56 8.29
CA GLY A 291 15.01 11.11 8.24
C GLY A 291 15.90 10.66 7.08
N LEU A 292 15.73 11.23 5.88
CA LEU A 292 16.55 10.91 4.72
C LEU A 292 18.02 11.29 4.93
N VAL A 293 18.29 12.45 5.56
CA VAL A 293 19.64 12.84 5.99
C VAL A 293 20.20 11.82 6.97
N TYR A 294 19.42 11.43 7.97
CA TYR A 294 19.85 10.44 8.97
C TYR A 294 20.20 9.10 8.31
N VAL A 295 19.34 8.55 7.46
CA VAL A 295 19.62 7.30 6.74
C VAL A 295 20.91 7.42 5.93
N ASN A 296 21.11 8.52 5.21
CA ASN A 296 22.32 8.74 4.41
C ASN A 296 23.57 9.03 5.23
N ALA A 297 23.42 9.50 6.48
CA ALA A 297 24.52 9.66 7.42
C ALA A 297 24.97 8.31 8.00
N VAL A 298 24.04 7.38 8.20
CA VAL A 298 24.36 5.99 8.60
C VAL A 298 24.97 5.23 7.42
N LYS A 299 24.33 5.28 6.25
CA LYS A 299 24.79 4.60 5.03
C LYS A 299 24.36 5.37 3.78
N PRO A 300 25.29 6.03 3.07
CA PRO A 300 24.97 6.78 1.85
C PRO A 300 24.27 5.93 0.80
N GLY A 301 23.20 6.46 0.19
CA GLY A 301 22.44 5.79 -0.87
C GLY A 301 21.60 4.59 -0.41
N PHE A 302 21.43 4.39 0.90
CA PHE A 302 20.62 3.28 1.40
C PHE A 302 19.15 3.41 0.95
N PRO A 303 18.47 2.29 0.58
CA PRO A 303 17.06 2.33 0.18
C PRO A 303 16.15 2.84 1.30
N ALA A 304 15.61 4.05 1.10
CA ALA A 304 14.68 4.70 2.01
C ALA A 304 13.45 5.20 1.25
N ILE A 305 12.27 4.71 1.62
CA ILE A 305 10.99 5.17 1.08
C ILE A 305 10.56 6.41 1.86
N PHE A 306 10.25 7.48 1.14
CA PHE A 306 9.90 8.78 1.69
C PHE A 306 8.42 8.80 2.13
N GLY A 307 8.14 8.38 3.36
CA GLY A 307 6.79 8.13 3.88
C GLY A 307 6.16 9.31 4.63
N THR A 308 5.66 10.30 3.89
CA THR A 308 4.87 11.38 4.52
C THR A 308 3.45 10.91 4.79
N TRP A 309 3.07 10.80 6.07
CA TRP A 309 1.80 10.25 6.54
C TRP A 309 0.94 11.23 7.35
N PRO A 310 0.74 12.48 6.90
CA PRO A 310 -0.14 13.37 7.65
C PRO A 310 -1.58 12.82 7.64
N PHE A 311 -2.19 12.78 8.82
CA PHE A 311 -3.59 12.43 9.03
C PHE A 311 -4.44 13.66 9.33
N VAL A 312 -5.77 13.55 9.26
CA VAL A 312 -6.71 14.61 9.66
C VAL A 312 -7.30 14.32 11.03
N SER A 313 -7.49 15.35 11.85
CA SER A 313 -8.35 15.29 13.04
C SER A 313 -9.72 15.92 12.75
N ASP A 314 -10.81 15.26 13.16
CA ASP A 314 -12.12 15.90 13.26
C ASP A 314 -12.09 16.87 14.45
N LEU A 315 -11.87 18.15 14.17
CA LEU A 315 -11.70 19.19 15.19
C LEU A 315 -12.93 19.38 16.10
N ARG A 316 -14.10 18.84 15.74
CA ARG A 316 -15.30 18.88 16.58
C ARG A 316 -15.26 17.85 17.70
N THR A 317 -14.59 16.71 17.46
CA THR A 317 -14.57 15.56 18.36
C THR A 317 -13.17 15.24 18.91
N GLY A 318 -12.13 15.73 18.25
CA GLY A 318 -10.73 15.39 18.51
C GLY A 318 -10.32 14.02 17.95
N ALA A 319 -11.23 13.27 17.34
CA ALA A 319 -10.94 11.95 16.78
C ALA A 319 -10.15 12.05 15.47
N MET A 320 -9.35 11.03 15.17
CA MET A 320 -8.71 10.92 13.85
C MET A 320 -9.75 10.60 12.78
N SER A 321 -9.60 11.20 11.61
CA SER A 321 -10.43 10.95 10.42
C SER A 321 -9.52 10.62 9.23
N GLY A 322 -9.59 9.39 8.76
CA GLY A 322 -8.89 8.93 7.56
C GLY A 322 -9.78 8.88 6.32
N GLY A 323 -11.11 8.90 6.49
CA GLY A 323 -12.08 8.79 5.40
C GLY A 323 -12.47 10.13 4.73
N SER A 324 -11.83 11.24 5.10
CA SER A 324 -12.23 12.58 4.66
C SER A 324 -11.68 13.00 3.29
N GLY A 325 -12.31 13.99 2.67
CA GLY A 325 -11.79 14.59 1.42
C GLY A 325 -10.48 15.36 1.65
N GLU A 326 -10.31 15.94 2.84
CA GLU A 326 -9.09 16.56 3.31
C GLU A 326 -7.94 15.54 3.38
N GLN A 327 -8.21 14.32 3.85
CA GLN A 327 -7.22 13.23 3.82
C GLN A 327 -6.80 12.90 2.38
N ALA A 328 -7.77 12.79 1.46
CA ALA A 328 -7.48 12.51 0.05
C ALA A 328 -6.62 13.62 -0.60
N LEU A 329 -6.87 14.89 -0.26
CA LEU A 329 -6.06 16.03 -0.69
C LEU A 329 -4.66 16.03 -0.05
N LEU A 330 -4.55 15.72 1.24
CA LEU A 330 -3.26 15.58 1.94
C LEU A 330 -2.38 14.54 1.24
N THR A 331 -2.93 13.35 1.00
CA THR A 331 -2.23 12.25 0.31
C THR A 331 -1.77 12.68 -1.09
N ALA A 332 -2.65 13.32 -1.87
CA ALA A 332 -2.30 13.78 -3.22
C ALA A 332 -1.23 14.90 -3.22
N GLY A 333 -1.28 15.82 -2.25
CA GLY A 333 -0.28 16.88 -2.09
C GLY A 333 1.08 16.32 -1.66
N CYS A 334 1.10 15.34 -0.76
CA CYS A 334 2.29 14.58 -0.38
C CYS A 334 2.91 13.88 -1.59
N ALA A 335 2.11 13.17 -2.39
CA ALA A 335 2.56 12.50 -3.60
C ALA A 335 3.22 13.47 -4.61
N GLN A 336 2.68 14.68 -4.76
CA GLN A 336 3.32 15.70 -5.58
C GLN A 336 4.66 16.18 -5.01
N MET A 337 4.78 16.33 -3.69
CA MET A 337 6.06 16.68 -3.07
C MET A 337 7.10 15.57 -3.20
N HIS A 338 6.70 14.29 -3.16
CA HIS A 338 7.62 13.17 -3.45
C HIS A 338 8.25 13.32 -4.84
N LYS A 339 7.41 13.62 -5.83
CA LYS A 339 7.83 13.86 -7.22
C LYS A 339 8.66 15.11 -7.38
N TYR A 340 8.33 16.17 -6.64
CA TYR A 340 9.11 17.41 -6.61
C TYR A 340 10.59 17.12 -6.26
N TYR A 341 10.83 16.20 -5.33
CA TYR A 341 12.18 15.76 -4.94
C TYR A 341 12.74 14.61 -5.79
N GLY A 342 11.92 13.99 -6.64
CA GLY A 342 12.28 12.79 -7.38
C GLY A 342 12.57 11.58 -6.49
N LEU A 343 11.89 11.49 -5.34
CA LEU A 343 12.09 10.43 -4.35
C LEU A 343 10.91 9.44 -4.37
N PRO A 344 11.17 8.12 -4.27
CA PRO A 344 10.11 7.13 -4.14
C PRO A 344 9.42 7.31 -2.80
N GLY A 345 8.11 7.53 -2.83
CA GLY A 345 7.36 7.94 -1.65
C GLY A 345 6.09 7.15 -1.38
N GLY A 346 5.65 7.25 -0.13
CA GLY A 346 4.52 6.52 0.43
C GLY A 346 3.62 7.40 1.29
N ALA A 347 2.32 7.13 1.28
CA ALA A 347 1.35 7.80 2.15
C ALA A 347 0.08 6.94 2.32
N ALA A 348 -0.72 7.25 3.34
CA ALA A 348 -2.02 6.61 3.59
C ALA A 348 -3.06 6.97 2.53
N ALA A 349 -3.87 5.98 2.13
CA ALA A 349 -5.18 6.15 1.49
C ALA A 349 -6.05 4.93 1.78
N GLY A 350 -7.34 4.95 1.46
CA GLY A 350 -8.18 3.75 1.62
C GLY A 350 -8.56 3.42 3.08
N ILE A 351 -8.37 4.35 4.01
CA ILE A 351 -8.87 4.26 5.39
C ILE A 351 -10.34 4.71 5.41
N ALA A 352 -11.17 4.00 6.17
CA ALA A 352 -12.53 4.45 6.47
C ALA A 352 -12.71 4.81 7.94
N ASP A 353 -13.50 5.85 8.20
CA ASP A 353 -14.03 6.20 9.52
C ASP A 353 -15.27 5.35 9.84
N ALA A 354 -15.85 4.73 8.80
CA ALA A 354 -16.92 3.74 8.88
C ALA A 354 -16.54 2.53 9.74
N LYS A 355 -17.52 1.99 10.48
CA LYS A 355 -17.30 0.88 11.44
C LYS A 355 -17.46 -0.50 10.80
N LEU A 356 -18.07 -0.55 9.62
CA LEU A 356 -18.44 -1.78 8.92
C LEU A 356 -18.25 -1.58 7.41
N PRO A 357 -18.21 -2.67 6.61
CA PRO A 357 -18.22 -2.62 5.14
C PRO A 357 -19.56 -2.11 4.59
N ASP A 358 -19.88 -0.84 4.81
CA ASP A 358 -21.10 -0.19 4.35
C ASP A 358 -20.84 0.84 3.23
N MET A 359 -21.88 1.60 2.85
CA MET A 359 -21.77 2.63 1.82
C MET A 359 -20.77 3.74 2.19
N GLN A 360 -20.65 4.07 3.49
CA GLN A 360 -19.69 5.06 3.96
C GLN A 360 -18.27 4.55 3.70
N ALA A 361 -17.96 3.32 4.11
CA ALA A 361 -16.67 2.71 3.81
C ALA A 361 -16.36 2.72 2.29
N GLY A 362 -17.37 2.39 1.47
CA GLY A 362 -17.24 2.40 0.01
C GLY A 362 -16.78 3.74 -0.56
N TRP A 363 -17.44 4.85 -0.21
CA TRP A 363 -17.06 6.16 -0.78
C TRP A 363 -15.76 6.72 -0.18
N GLU A 364 -15.47 6.47 1.09
CA GLU A 364 -14.30 7.02 1.78
C GLU A 364 -13.02 6.39 1.22
N GLN A 365 -13.03 5.07 1.08
CA GLN A 365 -11.91 4.33 0.52
C GLN A 365 -11.74 4.60 -0.97
N ALA A 366 -12.84 4.67 -1.75
CA ALA A 366 -12.76 4.94 -3.19
C ALA A 366 -12.21 6.33 -3.49
N THR A 367 -12.66 7.36 -2.77
CA THR A 367 -12.23 8.75 -3.00
C THR A 367 -10.73 8.90 -2.82
N SER A 368 -10.20 8.43 -1.68
CA SER A 368 -8.78 8.55 -1.36
C SER A 368 -7.91 7.67 -2.26
N ASN A 369 -8.32 6.43 -2.56
CA ASN A 369 -7.56 5.54 -3.45
C ASN A 369 -7.47 6.05 -4.90
N VAL A 370 -8.55 6.63 -5.44
CA VAL A 370 -8.54 7.24 -6.78
C VAL A 370 -7.61 8.45 -6.80
N MET A 371 -7.67 9.33 -5.81
CA MET A 371 -6.80 10.51 -5.73
C MET A 371 -5.33 10.14 -5.53
N ALA A 372 -5.03 9.13 -4.72
CA ALA A 372 -3.68 8.59 -4.55
C ALA A 372 -3.12 8.04 -5.88
N GLY A 373 -3.94 7.27 -6.61
CA GLY A 373 -3.57 6.74 -7.92
C GLY A 373 -3.33 7.83 -8.96
N LEU A 374 -4.28 8.74 -9.13
CA LEU A 374 -4.17 9.85 -10.09
C LEU A 374 -3.04 10.82 -9.76
N SER A 375 -2.68 10.98 -8.47
CA SER A 375 -1.51 11.78 -8.07
C SER A 375 -0.19 11.03 -8.25
N GLY A 376 -0.21 9.74 -8.61
CA GLY A 376 0.95 8.89 -8.90
C GLY A 376 1.83 8.63 -7.68
N LEU A 377 1.21 8.42 -6.52
CA LEU A 377 1.87 8.00 -5.29
C LEU A 377 2.46 6.59 -5.45
N ASN A 378 3.75 6.38 -5.17
CA ASN A 378 4.37 5.08 -5.47
C ASN A 378 3.85 3.94 -4.61
N MET A 379 3.66 4.20 -3.32
CA MET A 379 3.10 3.23 -2.39
C MET A 379 1.89 3.83 -1.66
N VAL A 380 0.73 3.26 -1.95
CA VAL A 380 -0.55 3.59 -1.33
C VAL A 380 -0.80 2.58 -0.21
N TYR A 381 -0.67 3.05 1.01
CA TYR A 381 -0.85 2.24 2.22
C TYR A 381 -2.26 2.34 2.76
N GLU A 382 -2.66 1.37 3.58
CA GLU A 382 -4.02 1.23 4.13
C GLU A 382 -5.12 1.08 3.06
N ALA A 383 -4.74 0.79 1.82
CA ALA A 383 -5.61 0.89 0.64
C ALA A 383 -6.88 0.03 0.71
N ALA A 384 -6.88 -1.03 1.52
CA ALA A 384 -8.01 -1.92 1.71
C ALA A 384 -8.06 -2.50 3.12
N GLY A 385 -9.28 -2.74 3.61
CA GLY A 385 -9.54 -3.47 4.85
C GLY A 385 -9.59 -2.62 6.12
N MET A 386 -9.18 -1.35 6.08
CA MET A 386 -9.02 -0.53 7.29
C MET A 386 -10.28 0.28 7.65
N HIS A 387 -10.71 0.18 8.91
CA HIS A 387 -11.95 0.74 9.45
C HIS A 387 -11.73 1.48 10.77
N ALA A 388 -12.76 2.25 11.16
CA ALA A 388 -12.84 2.97 12.42
C ALA A 388 -11.57 3.79 12.70
N SER A 389 -11.08 4.49 11.69
CA SER A 389 -9.90 5.36 11.82
C SER A 389 -8.68 4.60 12.37
N LEU A 390 -8.28 3.52 11.70
CA LEU A 390 -7.17 2.61 12.07
C LEU A 390 -7.44 1.69 13.28
N LEU A 391 -8.63 1.67 13.86
CA LEU A 391 -8.91 0.84 15.04
C LEU A 391 -9.37 -0.57 14.70
N GLY A 392 -9.80 -0.85 13.47
CA GLY A 392 -10.27 -2.18 13.08
C GLY A 392 -9.87 -2.57 11.66
N PHE A 393 -9.57 -3.84 11.46
CA PHE A 393 -9.35 -4.43 10.15
C PHE A 393 -10.47 -5.41 9.80
N CYS A 394 -11.00 -5.32 8.58
CA CYS A 394 -12.08 -6.17 8.10
C CYS A 394 -11.60 -7.01 6.90
N LEU A 395 -11.63 -8.34 7.05
CA LEU A 395 -11.18 -9.27 6.01
C LEU A 395 -12.11 -9.26 4.79
N GLU A 396 -13.41 -9.06 4.98
CA GLU A 396 -14.37 -8.86 3.90
C GLU A 396 -14.07 -7.56 3.14
N SER A 397 -13.77 -6.46 3.84
CA SER A 397 -13.38 -5.21 3.19
C SER A 397 -12.04 -5.31 2.46
N LEU A 398 -11.11 -6.14 2.91
CA LEU A 398 -9.89 -6.44 2.15
C LEU A 398 -10.24 -7.06 0.79
N ILE A 399 -11.19 -7.98 0.74
CA ILE A 399 -11.67 -8.62 -0.49
C ILE A 399 -12.45 -7.63 -1.37
N LEU A 400 -13.33 -6.82 -0.79
CA LEU A 400 -14.07 -5.78 -1.52
C LEU A 400 -13.11 -4.70 -2.06
N GLY A 401 -12.03 -4.44 -1.34
CA GLY A 401 -10.95 -3.53 -1.73
C GLY A 401 -10.29 -3.91 -3.06
N ASP A 402 -10.25 -5.20 -3.42
CA ASP A 402 -9.69 -5.65 -4.70
C ASP A 402 -10.49 -5.08 -5.90
N ASP A 403 -11.82 -5.13 -5.84
CA ASP A 403 -12.69 -4.54 -6.87
C ASP A 403 -12.56 -3.01 -6.90
N LEU A 404 -12.52 -2.39 -5.72
CA LEU A 404 -12.43 -0.94 -5.55
C LEU A 404 -11.11 -0.38 -6.09
N ILE A 405 -9.98 -0.99 -5.70
CA ILE A 405 -8.66 -0.60 -6.16
C ILE A 405 -8.52 -0.89 -7.66
N GLY A 406 -9.12 -1.96 -8.16
CA GLY A 406 -9.22 -2.18 -9.60
C GLY A 406 -9.85 -0.98 -10.32
N GLN A 407 -10.97 -0.44 -9.81
CA GLN A 407 -11.57 0.78 -10.38
C GLN A 407 -10.61 1.97 -10.29
N ALA A 408 -9.92 2.15 -9.16
CA ALA A 408 -8.95 3.23 -8.98
C ALA A 408 -7.81 3.13 -10.01
N LEU A 409 -7.23 1.94 -10.20
CA LEU A 409 -6.22 1.68 -11.23
C LEU A 409 -6.76 1.93 -12.64
N ARG A 410 -8.02 1.60 -12.92
CA ARG A 410 -8.63 1.88 -14.22
C ARG A 410 -8.77 3.37 -14.47
N CYS A 411 -9.09 4.17 -13.44
CA CYS A 411 -9.06 5.63 -13.52
C CYS A 411 -7.64 6.14 -13.75
N THR A 412 -6.65 5.59 -13.05
CA THR A 412 -5.23 5.93 -13.19
C THR A 412 -4.71 5.68 -14.62
N ARG A 413 -5.13 4.58 -15.26
CA ARG A 413 -4.76 4.26 -16.66
C ARG A 413 -5.18 5.33 -17.68
N GLY A 414 -6.24 6.09 -17.41
CA GLY A 414 -6.72 7.13 -18.32
C GLY A 414 -7.39 6.58 -19.59
N ILE A 415 -7.24 7.32 -20.70
CA ILE A 415 -7.86 7.01 -21.99
C ILE A 415 -6.76 6.99 -23.06
N GLU A 416 -6.63 5.86 -23.75
CA GLU A 416 -5.76 5.75 -24.93
C GLU A 416 -6.41 6.39 -26.15
N VAL A 417 -5.69 7.30 -26.81
CA VAL A 417 -6.15 7.99 -28.01
C VAL A 417 -5.14 7.77 -29.14
N ASP A 418 -5.53 6.94 -30.10
CA ASP A 418 -4.81 6.64 -31.32
C ASP A 418 -5.80 6.38 -32.47
N GLU A 419 -5.30 6.08 -33.67
CA GLU A 419 -6.15 5.84 -34.85
C GLU A 419 -7.09 4.64 -34.65
N ASP A 420 -6.65 3.60 -33.94
CA ASP A 420 -7.42 2.38 -33.67
C ASP A 420 -8.46 2.57 -32.56
N THR A 421 -8.23 3.45 -31.58
CA THR A 421 -9.18 3.71 -30.49
C THR A 421 -10.26 4.70 -30.91
N LEU A 422 -9.97 5.65 -31.81
CA LEU A 422 -10.97 6.57 -32.37
C LEU A 422 -12.05 5.84 -33.20
N SER A 423 -11.73 4.69 -33.80
CA SER A 423 -12.69 3.72 -34.33
C SER A 423 -13.66 4.26 -35.41
N LEU A 424 -13.27 5.28 -36.17
CA LEU A 424 -14.16 5.95 -37.15
C LEU A 424 -14.72 5.00 -38.20
N GLU A 425 -13.94 4.03 -38.67
CA GLU A 425 -14.40 3.06 -39.67
C GLU A 425 -15.38 2.04 -39.08
N VAL A 426 -15.19 1.64 -37.81
CA VAL A 426 -16.17 0.78 -37.11
C VAL A 426 -17.50 1.52 -36.92
N ILE A 427 -17.42 2.81 -36.57
CA ILE A 427 -18.59 3.71 -36.48
C ILE A 427 -19.30 3.79 -37.84
N ARG A 428 -18.56 4.08 -38.91
CA ARG A 428 -19.10 4.17 -40.28
C ARG A 428 -19.79 2.87 -40.68
N ALA A 429 -19.13 1.73 -40.51
CA ALA A 429 -19.66 0.41 -40.89
C ALA A 429 -20.92 0.02 -40.10
N THR A 430 -21.03 0.46 -38.85
CA THR A 430 -22.19 0.16 -38.01
C THR A 430 -23.36 1.09 -38.30
N CYS A 431 -23.11 2.37 -38.58
CA CYS A 431 -24.14 3.38 -38.80
C CYS A 431 -24.64 3.46 -40.25
N ILE A 432 -23.78 3.21 -41.25
CA ILE A 432 -24.14 3.31 -42.67
C ILE A 432 -24.39 1.91 -43.22
N GLY A 433 -25.66 1.49 -43.22
CA GLY A 433 -26.08 0.17 -43.74
C GLY A 433 -25.74 -1.01 -42.82
N GLY A 434 -25.24 -0.74 -41.61
CA GLY A 434 -24.90 -1.75 -40.60
C GLY A 434 -26.03 -2.09 -39.63
N PRO A 435 -25.76 -2.91 -38.60
CA PRO A 435 -26.75 -3.39 -37.64
C PRO A 435 -27.27 -2.31 -36.67
N GLY A 436 -26.71 -1.09 -36.67
CA GLY A 436 -27.10 -0.03 -35.74
C GLY A 436 -26.63 -0.21 -34.29
N HIS A 437 -25.80 -1.23 -34.01
CA HIS A 437 -25.20 -1.47 -32.69
C HIS A 437 -23.83 -2.18 -32.81
N TYR A 438 -22.99 -2.08 -31.79
CA TYR A 438 -21.62 -2.64 -31.81
C TYR A 438 -21.47 -4.03 -31.18
N LEU A 439 -22.53 -4.61 -30.59
CA LEU A 439 -22.45 -5.86 -29.81
C LEU A 439 -21.80 -7.06 -30.54
N GLY A 440 -21.95 -7.12 -31.86
CA GLY A 440 -21.38 -8.18 -32.70
C GLY A 440 -20.06 -7.81 -33.40
N ALA A 441 -19.57 -6.58 -33.23
CA ALA A 441 -18.36 -6.11 -33.90
C ALA A 441 -17.13 -6.83 -33.33
N GLU A 442 -16.22 -7.23 -34.21
CA GLU A 442 -14.96 -7.89 -33.82
C GLU A 442 -14.15 -7.04 -32.86
N GLN A 443 -14.07 -5.72 -33.11
CA GLN A 443 -13.40 -4.78 -32.23
C GLN A 443 -13.99 -4.78 -30.81
N THR A 444 -15.31 -4.77 -30.67
CA THR A 444 -15.96 -4.84 -29.35
C THR A 444 -15.62 -6.14 -28.62
N LEU A 445 -15.64 -7.27 -29.33
CA LEU A 445 -15.29 -8.57 -28.75
C LEU A 445 -13.82 -8.66 -28.34
N GLY A 446 -12.92 -8.05 -29.12
CA GLY A 446 -11.48 -8.01 -28.84
C GLY A 446 -11.13 -7.08 -27.67
N ARG A 447 -11.74 -5.89 -27.61
CA ARG A 447 -11.50 -4.90 -26.55
C ARG A 447 -12.15 -5.24 -25.21
N MET A 448 -13.15 -6.13 -25.23
CA MET A 448 -13.95 -6.48 -24.05
C MET A 448 -13.09 -6.81 -22.82
N GLN A 449 -11.98 -7.53 -22.98
CA GLN A 449 -11.13 -7.93 -21.84
C GLN A 449 -9.90 -7.05 -21.64
N THR A 450 -9.49 -6.27 -22.65
CA THR A 450 -8.28 -5.42 -22.59
C THR A 450 -8.58 -4.01 -22.09
N ASP A 451 -9.80 -3.51 -22.32
CA ASP A 451 -10.14 -2.10 -22.07
C ASP A 451 -11.11 -1.94 -20.88
N TYR A 452 -11.94 -2.97 -20.64
CA TYR A 452 -12.96 -2.96 -19.61
C TYR A 452 -12.56 -3.80 -18.40
N LEU A 453 -12.71 -3.20 -17.22
CA LEU A 453 -12.55 -3.89 -15.95
C LEU A 453 -13.88 -4.50 -15.50
N TYR A 454 -13.84 -5.78 -15.15
CA TYR A 454 -14.97 -6.51 -14.56
C TYR A 454 -14.72 -6.77 -13.08
N PRO A 455 -15.66 -6.42 -12.20
CA PRO A 455 -15.54 -6.73 -10.78
C PRO A 455 -15.62 -8.24 -10.54
N CYS A 456 -14.89 -8.72 -9.54
CA CYS A 456 -14.95 -10.09 -9.05
C CYS A 456 -16.16 -10.31 -8.12
N ILE A 457 -16.52 -9.31 -7.31
CA ILE A 457 -17.56 -9.43 -6.27
C ILE A 457 -18.78 -8.55 -6.59
N ALA A 458 -18.56 -7.31 -7.04
CA ALA A 458 -19.64 -6.38 -7.33
C ALA A 458 -20.57 -6.88 -8.44
N ASN A 459 -21.87 -6.60 -8.30
CA ASN A 459 -22.90 -7.10 -9.20
C ASN A 459 -23.28 -6.04 -10.27
N ARG A 460 -23.21 -6.42 -11.56
CA ARG A 460 -23.67 -5.62 -12.71
C ARG A 460 -24.83 -6.26 -13.49
N SER A 461 -25.45 -7.30 -12.95
CA SER A 461 -26.57 -8.01 -13.56
C SER A 461 -27.82 -7.13 -13.63
N SER A 462 -28.68 -7.37 -14.63
CA SER A 462 -29.98 -6.69 -14.70
C SER A 462 -30.85 -7.05 -13.48
N PRO A 463 -31.85 -6.22 -13.09
CA PRO A 463 -32.71 -6.55 -11.95
C PRO A 463 -33.40 -7.92 -12.05
N LYS A 464 -33.79 -8.32 -13.27
CA LYS A 464 -34.36 -9.64 -13.53
C LYS A 464 -33.34 -10.76 -13.30
N GLU A 465 -32.14 -10.63 -13.87
CA GLU A 465 -31.07 -11.61 -13.69
C GLU A 465 -30.61 -11.67 -12.23
N TRP A 466 -30.54 -10.55 -11.52
CA TRP A 466 -30.24 -10.50 -10.09
C TRP A 466 -31.26 -11.28 -9.26
N ASP A 467 -32.56 -11.14 -9.58
CA ASP A 467 -33.64 -11.92 -8.96
C ASP A 467 -33.52 -13.42 -9.28
N GLU A 468 -33.28 -13.77 -10.55
CA GLU A 468 -33.06 -15.14 -11.02
C GLU A 468 -31.81 -15.80 -10.38
N LEU A 469 -30.78 -15.02 -10.07
CA LEU A 469 -29.58 -15.45 -9.34
C LEU A 469 -29.77 -15.51 -7.82
N GLY A 470 -30.99 -15.32 -7.32
CA GLY A 470 -31.31 -15.42 -5.89
C GLY A 470 -30.90 -14.20 -5.08
N LYS A 471 -30.88 -13.02 -5.69
CA LYS A 471 -30.61 -11.73 -5.04
C LYS A 471 -29.28 -11.70 -4.29
N PRO A 472 -28.16 -12.02 -4.95
CA PRO A 472 -26.86 -12.10 -4.30
C PRO A 472 -26.51 -10.80 -3.56
N ASP A 473 -26.13 -10.96 -2.29
CA ASP A 473 -25.65 -9.88 -1.42
C ASP A 473 -24.13 -9.68 -1.52
N LEU A 474 -23.69 -8.44 -1.50
CA LEU A 474 -22.29 -8.07 -1.70
C LEU A 474 -21.40 -8.58 -0.57
N ILE A 475 -21.82 -8.34 0.67
CA ILE A 475 -21.05 -8.68 1.87
C ILE A 475 -21.03 -10.19 2.04
N ALA A 476 -22.18 -10.87 1.87
CA ALA A 476 -22.26 -12.32 1.93
C ALA A 476 -21.32 -13.00 0.91
N LYS A 477 -21.22 -12.47 -0.31
CA LYS A 477 -20.27 -12.96 -1.31
C LYS A 477 -18.81 -12.74 -0.92
N ALA A 478 -18.47 -11.61 -0.32
CA ALA A 478 -17.12 -11.37 0.21
C ALA A 478 -16.79 -12.37 1.33
N THR A 479 -17.74 -12.63 2.24
CA THR A 479 -17.62 -13.65 3.29
C THR A 479 -17.43 -15.05 2.70
N GLU A 480 -18.18 -15.42 1.65
CA GLU A 480 -18.02 -16.69 0.96
C GLU A 480 -16.61 -16.83 0.36
N LYS A 481 -16.13 -15.79 -0.35
CA LYS A 481 -14.76 -15.79 -0.91
C LYS A 481 -13.70 -15.89 0.19
N LYS A 482 -13.89 -15.17 1.31
CA LYS A 482 -13.03 -15.27 2.50
C LYS A 482 -12.94 -16.72 2.97
N LEU A 483 -14.09 -17.34 3.27
CA LEU A 483 -14.13 -18.71 3.77
C LEU A 483 -13.53 -19.71 2.79
N LYS A 484 -13.76 -19.53 1.48
CA LYS A 484 -13.15 -20.34 0.44
C LYS A 484 -11.63 -20.27 0.47
N ILE A 485 -11.05 -19.06 0.42
CA ILE A 485 -9.59 -18.86 0.47
C ILE A 485 -9.03 -19.48 1.77
N LEU A 486 -9.68 -19.24 2.90
CA LEU A 486 -9.20 -19.70 4.20
C LEU A 486 -9.36 -21.21 4.41
N SER A 487 -10.21 -21.90 3.63
CA SER A 487 -10.37 -23.35 3.67
C SER A 487 -9.22 -24.11 2.98
N GLU A 488 -8.47 -23.44 2.10
CA GLU A 488 -7.37 -24.02 1.35
C GLU A 488 -6.03 -23.71 2.03
N ARG A 489 -5.08 -24.65 2.00
CA ARG A 489 -3.74 -24.38 2.57
C ARG A 489 -3.06 -23.23 1.83
N ALA A 490 -2.41 -22.33 2.58
CA ALA A 490 -1.67 -21.21 2.00
C ALA A 490 -0.65 -21.68 0.94
N ALA A 491 -0.66 -21.02 -0.21
CA ALA A 491 0.30 -21.27 -1.29
C ALA A 491 1.71 -20.76 -0.93
N ALA A 492 1.77 -19.66 -0.17
CA ALA A 492 3.00 -19.04 0.29
C ALA A 492 3.68 -19.75 1.48
N ARG A 493 3.08 -20.81 2.03
CA ARG A 493 3.64 -21.52 3.18
C ARG A 493 5.09 -21.95 2.91
N PHE A 494 5.90 -21.98 3.97
CA PHE A 494 7.26 -22.50 3.87
C PHE A 494 7.24 -24.02 3.59
N ASP A 495 8.33 -24.52 3.01
CA ASP A 495 8.52 -25.97 2.95
C ASP A 495 8.72 -26.53 4.38
N PRO A 496 8.43 -27.82 4.62
CA PRO A 496 8.47 -28.39 5.96
C PRO A 496 9.85 -28.30 6.65
N VAL A 497 10.95 -28.27 5.89
CA VAL A 497 12.30 -28.20 6.47
C VAL A 497 12.58 -26.79 6.97
N THR A 498 12.26 -25.78 6.16
CA THR A 498 12.39 -24.37 6.55
C THR A 498 11.47 -24.05 7.75
N ASP A 499 10.23 -24.51 7.71
CA ASP A 499 9.28 -24.29 8.82
C ASP A 499 9.77 -24.90 10.14
N ALA A 500 10.21 -26.16 10.12
CA ALA A 500 10.75 -26.83 11.29
C ALA A 500 11.98 -26.10 11.86
N ALA A 501 12.90 -25.66 10.99
CA ALA A 501 14.09 -24.93 11.41
C ALA A 501 13.75 -23.58 12.08
N ILE A 502 12.74 -22.86 11.58
CA ILE A 502 12.28 -21.61 12.20
C ILE A 502 11.65 -21.90 13.57
N ARG A 503 10.77 -22.90 13.65
CA ARG A 503 10.06 -23.27 14.90
C ARG A 503 10.97 -23.85 15.98
N GLU A 504 12.09 -24.46 15.59
CA GLU A 504 13.14 -24.91 16.52
C GLU A 504 13.86 -23.73 17.19
N ARG A 505 14.09 -22.64 16.44
CA ARG A 505 14.83 -21.47 16.93
C ARG A 505 13.95 -20.42 17.60
N PHE A 506 12.72 -20.26 17.13
CA PHE A 506 11.81 -19.21 17.56
C PHE A 506 10.48 -19.79 18.00
N LYS A 507 9.91 -19.21 19.06
CA LYS A 507 8.59 -19.60 19.56
C LYS A 507 7.50 -19.04 18.63
N ILE A 508 7.05 -19.88 17.71
CA ILE A 508 5.97 -19.55 16.76
C ILE A 508 4.63 -19.97 17.33
N HIS A 509 3.74 -18.99 17.53
CA HIS A 509 2.37 -19.15 18.04
C HIS A 509 1.36 -19.50 16.95
N LEU A 510 1.65 -19.19 15.67
CA LEU A 510 0.81 -19.63 14.57
C LEU A 510 0.80 -21.16 14.50
N PRO A 511 -0.37 -21.82 14.50
CA PRO A 511 -0.46 -23.28 14.36
C PRO A 511 0.24 -23.78 13.08
N ALA A 512 0.74 -25.02 13.14
CA ALA A 512 1.44 -25.67 12.03
C ALA A 512 0.49 -26.17 10.92
#